data_AF-A0A661I4T1-F1
#
_entry.id   AF-A0A661I4T1-F1
#
_cell.length_a   1.000
_cell.length_b   1.000
_cell.length_c   1.000
_cell.angle_alpha   90.00
_cell.angle_beta   90.00
_cell.angle_gamma   90.00
#
_symmetry.space_group_name_H-M   'P 1'
#
loop_
_entity.id
_entity.type
_entity.pdbx_description
1 polymer ?
#
loop_
_entity_poly.entity_id
_entity_poly.type
_entity_poly.pdbx_seq_one_letter_code
_entity_poly.pdbx_strand_id
1 'polypeptide(L)'
;MPNLIDINHEQIDTKEYNSFLVDIKSKIKSSQQKAFNSVNQEMIGLYFNIGSIINARQKELGWGAKVIDKLSLDILNEFPNMKGFSSRNIKLMVQFYKEYYLDEFVQLPVAQIPWTHNIILIQKIKDKNLRYWYMQKVLENGW
;
A
#
# COMPACT_ATOMS: atom_id res chain seq x y z
N MET A 1 8.99 13.74 -58.97
CA MET A 1 8.58 15.03 -58.38
C MET A 1 7.07 14.98 -58.12
N PRO A 2 6.58 15.66 -57.08
CA PRO A 2 5.76 15.11 -56.01
C PRO A 2 4.26 15.09 -56.33
N ASN A 3 3.52 14.20 -55.67
CA ASN A 3 2.29 14.62 -55.03
C ASN A 3 2.20 13.93 -53.67
N LEU A 4 2.64 14.67 -52.65
CA LEU A 4 2.35 14.36 -51.25
C LEU A 4 0.83 14.32 -51.15
N ILE A 5 0.31 13.20 -50.66
CA ILE A 5 -1.09 13.06 -50.27
C ILE A 5 -1.41 14.26 -49.38
N ASP A 6 -2.30 15.13 -49.86
CA ASP A 6 -2.97 16.15 -49.08
C ASP A 6 -3.68 15.43 -47.92
N ILE A 7 -2.99 15.36 -46.79
CA ILE A 7 -3.61 15.07 -45.51
C ILE A 7 -4.42 16.31 -45.22
N ASN A 8 -5.73 16.25 -45.49
CA ASN A 8 -6.70 17.22 -45.03
C ASN A 8 -6.48 17.44 -43.54
N HIS A 9 -5.79 18.53 -43.18
CA HIS A 9 -5.73 19.03 -41.82
C HIS A 9 -7.11 19.57 -41.49
N GLU A 10 -8.03 18.69 -41.09
CA GLU A 10 -9.18 19.11 -40.29
C GLU A 10 -8.60 19.78 -39.05
N GLN A 11 -8.82 21.09 -38.98
CA GLN A 11 -8.36 21.95 -37.90
C GLN A 11 -9.04 21.44 -36.62
N ILE A 12 -8.31 20.65 -35.83
CA ILE A 12 -8.81 20.10 -34.57
C ILE A 12 -9.37 21.24 -33.74
N ASP A 13 -10.68 21.22 -33.46
CA ASP A 13 -11.29 22.20 -32.57
C ASP A 13 -10.57 22.11 -31.22
N THR A 14 -9.85 23.19 -30.89
CA THR A 14 -9.03 23.26 -29.68
C THR A 14 -9.86 23.00 -28.43
N LYS A 15 -11.16 23.35 -28.43
CA LYS A 15 -12.06 23.09 -27.32
C LYS A 15 -12.41 21.60 -27.22
N GLU A 16 -12.74 20.97 -28.34
CA GLU A 16 -13.06 19.55 -28.40
C GLU A 16 -11.86 18.68 -27.99
N TYR A 17 -10.67 18.98 -28.53
CA TYR A 17 -9.45 18.28 -28.15
C TYR A 17 -9.07 18.46 -26.68
N ASN A 18 -9.23 19.66 -26.13
CA ASN A 18 -8.96 19.88 -24.70
C ASN A 18 -9.92 19.08 -23.82
N SER A 19 -11.21 18.97 -24.20
CA SER A 19 -12.17 18.10 -23.49
C SER A 19 -11.76 16.63 -23.57
N PHE A 20 -11.44 16.16 -24.78
CA PHE A 20 -10.96 14.79 -24.99
C PHE A 20 -9.70 14.48 -24.18
N LEU A 21 -8.74 15.40 -24.14
CA LEU A 21 -7.51 15.26 -23.37
C LEU A 21 -7.77 15.17 -21.87
N VAL A 22 -8.73 15.96 -21.34
CA VAL A 22 -9.15 15.89 -19.93
C VAL A 22 -9.75 14.51 -19.63
N ASP A 23 -10.60 13.99 -20.49
CA ASP A 23 -11.23 12.68 -20.32
C ASP A 23 -10.20 11.54 -20.30
N ILE A 24 -9.26 11.56 -21.25
CA ILE A 24 -8.16 10.58 -21.30
C ILE A 24 -7.29 10.66 -20.04
N LYS A 25 -6.88 11.87 -19.63
CA LYS A 25 -6.09 12.06 -18.40
C LYS A 25 -6.83 11.56 -17.17
N SER A 26 -8.13 11.83 -17.07
CA SER A 26 -8.98 11.36 -15.98
C SER A 26 -9.03 9.82 -15.93
N LYS A 27 -9.19 9.16 -17.08
CA LYS A 27 -9.21 7.70 -17.16
C LYS A 27 -7.87 7.08 -16.78
N ILE A 28 -6.76 7.65 -17.24
CA ILE A 28 -5.40 7.21 -16.87
C ILE A 28 -5.23 7.30 -15.35
N LYS A 29 -5.53 8.46 -14.76
CA LYS A 29 -5.38 8.69 -13.32
C LYS A 29 -6.24 7.73 -12.51
N SER A 30 -7.50 7.52 -12.92
CA SER A 30 -8.41 6.59 -12.26
C SER A 30 -7.90 5.14 -12.31
N SER A 31 -7.39 4.69 -13.45
CA SER A 31 -6.80 3.35 -13.59
C SER A 31 -5.53 3.18 -12.75
N GLN A 32 -4.65 4.17 -12.72
CA GLN A 32 -3.44 4.15 -11.88
C GLN A 32 -3.79 4.10 -10.38
N GLN A 33 -4.78 4.89 -9.94
CA GLN A 33 -5.23 4.87 -8.55
C GLN A 33 -5.78 3.50 -8.15
N LYS A 34 -6.58 2.87 -9.02
CA LYS A 34 -7.10 1.52 -8.78
C LYS A 34 -5.99 0.49 -8.63
N ALA A 35 -5.00 0.54 -9.53
CA ALA A 35 -3.84 -0.36 -9.46
C ALA A 35 -3.05 -0.15 -8.15
N PHE A 36 -2.78 1.11 -7.79
CA PHE A 36 -2.10 1.44 -6.53
C PHE A 36 -2.86 0.93 -5.31
N ASN A 37 -4.18 1.16 -5.24
CA ASN A 37 -5.00 0.71 -4.12
C ASN A 37 -5.02 -0.82 -3.99
N SER A 38 -5.13 -1.53 -5.11
CA SER A 38 -5.10 -3.00 -5.12
C SER A 38 -3.75 -3.54 -4.63
N VAL A 39 -2.63 -2.98 -5.12
CA VAL A 39 -1.29 -3.35 -4.64
C VAL A 39 -1.12 -3.04 -3.15
N ASN A 40 -1.62 -1.89 -2.68
CA ASN A 40 -1.55 -1.53 -1.28
C ASN A 40 -2.32 -2.52 -0.39
N GLN A 41 -3.55 -2.87 -0.77
CA GLN A 41 -4.37 -3.80 -0.01
C GLN A 41 -3.69 -5.18 0.12
N GLU A 42 -3.15 -5.71 -0.97
CA GLU A 42 -2.40 -6.98 -0.94
C GLU A 42 -1.15 -6.88 -0.06
N MET A 43 -0.40 -5.77 -0.13
CA MET A 43 0.77 -5.56 0.71
C MET A 43 0.42 -5.53 2.20
N ILE A 44 -0.62 -4.78 2.58
CA ILE A 44 -1.07 -4.70 3.98
C ILE A 44 -1.57 -6.07 4.47
N GLY A 45 -2.32 -6.79 3.63
CA GLY A 45 -2.76 -8.15 3.93
C GLY A 45 -1.59 -9.11 4.16
N LEU A 46 -0.58 -9.09 3.27
CA LEU A 46 0.65 -9.87 3.42
C LEU A 46 1.35 -9.56 4.75
N TYR A 47 1.52 -8.28 5.08
CA TYR A 47 2.21 -7.85 6.30
C TYR A 47 1.44 -8.25 7.57
N PHE A 48 0.11 -8.16 7.55
CA PHE A 48 -0.73 -8.65 8.64
C PHE A 48 -0.56 -10.16 8.85
N ASN A 49 -0.59 -10.94 7.76
CA ASN A 49 -0.45 -12.38 7.78
C ASN A 49 0.93 -12.83 8.29
N ILE A 50 2.01 -12.19 7.82
CA ILE A 50 3.37 -12.45 8.33
C ILE A 50 3.45 -12.16 9.83
N GLY A 51 2.88 -11.03 10.27
CA GLY A 51 2.80 -10.68 11.69
C GLY A 51 2.10 -11.75 12.52
N SER A 52 0.99 -12.29 12.01
CA SER A 52 0.24 -13.39 12.62
C SER A 52 1.08 -14.67 12.77
N ILE A 53 1.69 -15.12 11.67
CA ILE A 53 2.51 -16.34 11.62
C ILE A 53 3.67 -16.26 12.62
N ILE A 54 4.39 -15.14 12.61
CA ILE A 54 5.54 -14.95 13.51
C ILE A 54 5.05 -14.89 14.96
N ASN A 55 3.99 -14.14 15.26
CA ASN A 55 3.44 -14.06 16.61
C ASN A 55 3.02 -15.43 17.15
N ALA A 56 2.42 -16.29 16.33
CA ALA A 56 2.06 -17.66 16.71
C ALA A 56 3.31 -18.48 17.07
N ARG A 57 4.34 -18.48 16.21
CA ARG A 57 5.60 -19.20 16.46
C ARG A 57 6.36 -18.68 17.67
N GLN A 58 6.33 -17.36 17.92
CA GLN A 58 6.92 -16.78 19.12
C GLN A 58 6.25 -17.29 20.39
N LYS A 59 4.92 -17.45 20.40
CA LYS A 59 4.17 -18.00 21.54
C LYS A 59 4.44 -19.49 21.75
N GLU A 60 4.52 -20.26 20.67
CA GLU A 60 4.69 -21.72 20.72
C GLU A 60 6.14 -22.13 21.08
N LEU A 61 7.13 -21.45 20.50
CA LEU A 61 8.54 -21.88 20.53
C LEU A 61 9.46 -20.93 21.30
N GLY A 62 8.94 -19.82 21.84
CA GLY A 62 9.74 -18.84 22.59
C GLY A 62 10.73 -18.04 21.73
N TRP A 63 10.46 -17.90 20.43
CA TRP A 63 11.39 -17.24 19.51
C TRP A 63 11.63 -15.76 19.84
N GLY A 64 12.89 -15.43 20.13
CA GLY A 64 13.36 -14.07 20.39
C GLY A 64 13.81 -13.31 19.14
N ALA A 65 14.41 -12.14 19.35
CA ALA A 65 14.84 -11.23 18.29
C ALA A 65 15.79 -11.85 17.25
N LYS A 66 16.67 -12.78 17.65
CA LYS A 66 17.64 -13.45 16.77
C LYS A 66 16.98 -14.21 15.61
N VAL A 67 15.79 -14.77 15.84
CA VAL A 67 15.06 -15.50 14.79
C VAL A 67 14.54 -14.54 13.71
N ILE A 68 14.09 -13.35 14.12
CA ILE A 68 13.66 -12.32 13.18
C ILE A 68 14.83 -11.82 12.34
N ASP A 69 16.02 -11.66 12.94
CA ASP A 69 17.20 -11.22 12.20
C ASP A 69 17.63 -12.25 11.14
N LYS A 70 17.61 -13.53 11.49
CA LYS A 70 17.84 -14.61 10.52
C LYS A 70 16.78 -14.61 9.42
N LEU A 71 15.49 -14.53 9.77
CA LEU A 71 14.38 -14.52 8.81
C LEU A 71 14.49 -13.35 7.82
N SER A 72 14.87 -12.17 8.31
CA SER A 72 15.10 -10.99 7.45
C SER A 72 16.19 -11.26 6.41
N LEU A 73 17.32 -11.83 6.83
CA LEU A 73 18.42 -12.17 5.92
C LEU A 73 18.01 -13.23 4.91
N ASP A 74 17.37 -14.31 5.36
CA ASP A 74 16.95 -15.41 4.49
C ASP A 74 15.94 -14.92 3.42
N ILE A 75 14.97 -14.08 3.79
CA ILE A 75 14.01 -13.49 2.85
C ILE A 75 14.70 -12.56 1.84
N LEU A 76 15.61 -11.70 2.29
CA LEU A 76 16.29 -10.76 1.40
C LEU A 76 17.29 -11.46 0.47
N ASN A 77 17.85 -12.60 0.87
CA ASN A 77 18.68 -13.41 0.00
C ASN A 77 17.87 -14.10 -1.10
N GLU A 78 16.68 -14.62 -0.76
CA GLU A 78 15.78 -15.25 -1.74
C GLU A 78 15.13 -14.21 -2.68
N PHE A 79 14.80 -13.03 -2.14
CA PHE A 79 14.13 -11.95 -2.86
C PHE A 79 14.95 -10.64 -2.82
N PRO A 80 16.10 -10.55 -3.51
CA PRO A 80 17.06 -9.45 -3.37
C PRO A 80 16.50 -8.08 -3.78
N ASN A 81 15.50 -8.06 -4.67
CA ASN A 81 14.86 -6.82 -5.12
C ASN A 81 13.65 -6.41 -4.27
N MET A 82 13.21 -7.26 -3.32
CA MET A 82 12.10 -6.93 -2.44
C MET A 82 12.53 -5.97 -1.34
N LYS A 83 11.75 -4.90 -1.18
CA LYS A 83 11.86 -3.96 -0.06
C LYS A 83 10.83 -4.33 1.00
N GLY A 84 11.07 -3.86 2.22
CA GLY A 84 10.08 -3.96 3.29
C GLY A 84 10.29 -5.11 4.27
N PHE A 85 11.31 -5.96 4.09
CA PHE A 85 11.56 -7.15 4.92
C PHE A 85 12.82 -7.05 5.80
N SER A 86 13.20 -5.83 6.19
CA SER A 86 14.23 -5.64 7.22
C SER A 86 13.74 -6.19 8.57
N SER A 87 14.66 -6.58 9.47
CA SER A 87 14.30 -7.03 10.83
C SER A 87 13.37 -6.04 11.54
N ARG A 88 13.59 -4.74 11.34
CA ARG A 88 12.75 -3.68 11.91
C ARG A 88 11.33 -3.77 11.35
N ASN A 89 11.17 -3.90 10.05
CA ASN A 89 9.84 -4.00 9.44
C ASN A 89 9.13 -5.29 9.82
N ILE A 90 9.84 -6.42 9.92
CA ILE A 90 9.23 -7.67 10.38
C ILE A 90 8.72 -7.53 11.83
N LYS A 91 9.47 -6.86 12.71
CA LYS A 91 8.98 -6.52 14.06
C LYS A 91 7.73 -5.64 14.02
N LEU A 92 7.68 -4.68 13.09
CA LEU A 92 6.51 -3.84 12.88
C LEU A 92 5.31 -4.63 12.33
N MET A 93 5.51 -5.64 11.48
CA MET A 93 4.44 -6.54 11.03
C MET A 93 3.82 -7.30 12.20
N VAL A 94 4.66 -7.81 13.12
CA VAL A 94 4.19 -8.45 14.36
C VAL A 94 3.43 -7.47 15.25
N GLN A 95 3.93 -6.25 15.42
CA GLN A 95 3.23 -5.21 16.17
C GLN A 95 1.89 -4.88 15.51
N PHE A 96 1.87 -4.66 14.21
CA PHE A 96 0.68 -4.34 13.43
C PHE A 96 -0.41 -5.40 13.61
N TYR A 97 -0.05 -6.69 13.52
CA TYR A 97 -0.97 -7.78 13.83
C TYR A 97 -1.48 -7.69 15.27
N LYS A 98 -0.61 -7.54 16.27
CA LYS A 98 -1.01 -7.45 17.69
C LYS A 98 -1.93 -6.27 18.00
N GLU A 99 -1.79 -5.16 17.29
CA GLU A 99 -2.64 -3.98 17.45
C GLU A 99 -4.06 -4.22 16.92
N TYR A 100 -4.21 -5.01 15.85
CA TYR A 100 -5.46 -5.08 15.08
C TYR A 100 -6.09 -6.49 14.97
N TYR A 101 -5.51 -7.54 15.57
CA TYR A 101 -5.99 -8.93 15.41
C TYR A 101 -7.37 -9.24 15.99
N LEU A 102 -7.85 -8.46 16.96
CA LEU A 102 -9.19 -8.63 17.56
C LEU A 102 -10.26 -7.83 16.84
N ASP A 103 -9.88 -6.95 15.92
CA ASP A 103 -10.86 -6.28 15.09
C ASP A 103 -11.25 -7.25 13.99
N GLU A 104 -12.55 -7.53 13.86
CA GLU A 104 -13.13 -8.71 13.19
C GLU A 104 -12.54 -9.08 11.83
N PHE A 105 -11.89 -8.15 11.12
CA PHE A 105 -10.79 -8.33 10.17
C PHE A 105 -10.64 -6.96 9.48
N VAL A 106 -9.73 -6.07 9.91
CA VAL A 106 -9.39 -4.83 9.18
C VAL A 106 -10.62 -3.91 8.96
N GLN A 107 -10.87 -2.95 9.86
CA GLN A 107 -11.67 -1.81 9.41
C GLN A 107 -11.03 -1.32 8.10
N LEU A 108 -11.85 -1.22 7.04
CA LEU A 108 -11.51 -0.74 5.70
C LEU A 108 -10.39 0.32 5.69
N PRO A 109 -10.28 1.29 6.64
CA PRO A 109 -9.19 2.25 6.65
C PRO A 109 -7.79 1.65 6.74
N VAL A 110 -7.55 0.65 7.58
CA VAL A 110 -6.18 0.14 7.84
C VAL A 110 -5.56 -0.44 6.56
N ALA A 111 -6.31 -1.22 5.78
CA ALA A 111 -5.84 -1.76 4.50
C ALA A 111 -5.92 -0.77 3.32
N GLN A 112 -6.66 0.32 3.47
CA GLN A 112 -6.78 1.32 2.41
C GLN A 112 -5.75 2.45 2.51
N ILE A 113 -5.08 2.61 3.66
CA ILE A 113 -3.99 3.58 3.79
C ILE A 113 -2.62 2.94 3.56
N PRO A 114 -1.61 3.71 3.14
CA PRO A 114 -0.27 3.18 2.94
C PRO A 114 0.36 2.60 4.22
N TRP A 115 1.21 1.59 4.08
CA TRP A 115 1.92 0.96 5.21
C TRP A 115 2.62 1.97 6.13
N THR A 116 3.31 2.96 5.56
CA THR A 116 3.99 3.99 6.35
C THR A 116 3.02 4.77 7.24
N HIS A 117 1.82 5.08 6.76
CA HIS A 117 0.80 5.77 7.56
C HIS A 117 0.34 4.89 8.72
N ASN A 118 0.09 3.60 8.48
CA ASN A 118 -0.25 2.66 9.54
C ASN A 118 0.81 2.66 10.66
N ILE A 119 2.09 2.62 10.28
CA ILE A 119 3.19 2.60 11.23
C ILE A 119 3.32 3.92 12.00
N ILE A 120 3.21 5.06 11.32
CA ILE A 120 3.24 6.37 11.98
C ILE A 120 2.11 6.47 13.02
N LEU A 121 0.89 6.06 12.65
CA LEU A 121 -0.25 6.10 13.54
C LEU A 121 -0.05 5.21 14.76
N ILE A 122 0.40 3.96 14.57
CA ILE A 122 0.72 3.04 15.68
C ILE A 122 1.80 3.64 16.61
N GLN A 123 2.84 4.24 16.05
CA GLN A 123 3.98 4.73 16.84
C GLN A 123 3.66 6.04 17.58
N LYS A 124 2.84 6.91 17.00
CA LYS A 124 2.57 8.25 17.53
C LYS A 124 1.29 8.33 18.36
N ILE A 125 0.32 7.45 18.13
CA ILE A 125 -1.02 7.55 18.72
C ILE A 125 -1.36 6.24 19.42
N LYS A 126 -1.33 6.25 20.75
CA LYS A 126 -1.68 5.08 21.57
C LYS A 126 -3.15 4.72 21.48
N ASP A 127 -4.02 5.74 21.52
CA ASP A 127 -5.47 5.57 21.40
C ASP A 127 -5.85 4.99 20.03
N LYS A 128 -6.46 3.80 20.06
CA LYS A 128 -6.86 3.07 18.87
C LYS A 128 -8.02 3.72 18.12
N ASN A 129 -9.00 4.29 18.83
CA ASN A 129 -10.14 4.97 18.21
C ASN A 129 -9.69 6.25 17.51
N LEU A 130 -8.77 7.00 18.12
CA LEU A 130 -8.19 8.19 17.49
C LEU A 130 -7.38 7.82 16.24
N ARG A 131 -6.65 6.69 16.25
CA ARG A 131 -6.00 6.17 15.03
C ARG A 131 -7.03 5.94 13.92
N TYR A 132 -8.12 5.23 14.19
CA TYR A 132 -9.16 4.99 13.19
C TYR A 132 -9.75 6.29 12.63
N TRP A 133 -10.01 7.27 13.51
CA TRP A 133 -10.49 8.59 13.08
C TRP A 133 -9.52 9.24 12.07
N TYR A 134 -8.21 9.23 12.34
CA TYR A 134 -7.22 9.75 11.40
C TYR A 134 -7.17 8.96 10.09
N MET A 135 -7.28 7.63 10.14
CA MET A 135 -7.28 6.81 8.93
C MET A 135 -8.49 7.13 8.04
N GLN A 136 -9.67 7.35 8.63
CA GLN A 136 -10.85 7.80 7.88
C GLN A 136 -10.60 9.17 7.24
N LYS A 137 -9.97 10.11 7.94
CA LYS A 137 -9.59 11.41 7.36
C LYS A 137 -8.60 11.29 6.21
N VAL A 138 -7.66 10.36 6.27
CA VAL A 138 -6.75 10.07 5.14
C VAL A 138 -7.55 9.61 3.92
N LEU A 139 -8.53 8.72 4.10
CA LEU A 139 -9.38 8.25 3.00
C LEU A 139 -10.30 9.34 2.43
N GLU A 140 -10.94 10.13 3.28
CA GLU A 140 -11.83 11.22 2.87
C GLU A 140 -11.11 12.29 2.05
N ASN A 141 -9.84 12.58 2.39
CA ASN A 141 -9.07 13.66 1.75
C ASN A 141 -8.07 13.16 0.69
N GLY A 142 -7.91 11.84 0.54
CA GLY A 142 -6.96 11.24 -0.40
C GLY A 142 -5.49 11.56 -0.09
N TRP A 143 -5.13 11.60 1.20
CA TRP A 143 -3.77 11.87 1.68
C TRP A 143 -2.83 10.66 1.64
#